data_AF-A0A2V6CSP2-F1
#
_entry.id   AF-A0A2V6CSP2-F1
#
_cell.length_a   1.000
_cell.length_b   1.000
_cell.length_c   1.000
_cell.angle_alpha   90.00
_cell.angle_beta   90.00
_cell.angle_gamma   90.00
#
_symmetry.space_group_name_H-M   'P 1'
#
loop_
_entity.id
_entity.type
_entity.pdbx_description
1 polymer ?
#
loop_
_entity_poly.entity_id
_entity_poly.type
_entity_poly.pdbx_seq_one_letter_code
_entity_poly.pdbx_strand_id
1 'polypeptide(L)'
;MFSELVVLDDPTPRPGPLNMAIDEVLLGRARSAILRFYRWSAPSVSFGYFVSFSEACEIASNRATVRRWTGGGIVSHGEDLTYSIMIGS
;
A
#
# COMPACT_ATOMS: atom_id res chain seq x y z
N MET A 1 -16.62 9.03 -15.07
CA MET A 1 -16.22 9.94 -13.97
C MET A 1 -17.07 9.57 -12.77
N PHE A 2 -16.49 9.32 -11.59
CA PHE A 2 -17.27 9.00 -10.40
C PHE A 2 -17.95 10.27 -9.85
N SER A 3 -19.17 10.14 -9.33
CA SER A 3 -19.93 11.25 -8.75
C SER A 3 -19.61 11.51 -7.27
N GLU A 4 -18.93 10.56 -6.62
CA GLU A 4 -18.61 10.59 -5.19
C GLU A 4 -17.19 10.06 -4.95
N LEU A 5 -16.47 10.71 -4.03
CA LEU A 5 -15.18 10.28 -3.51
C LEU A 5 -15.27 10.08 -2.00
N VAL A 6 -15.10 8.86 -1.54
CA VAL A 6 -14.97 8.53 -0.12
C VAL A 6 -13.52 8.70 0.30
N VAL A 7 -13.26 9.54 1.30
CA VAL A 7 -11.92 9.74 1.85
C VAL A 7 -11.79 9.00 3.18
N LEU A 8 -10.85 8.08 3.25
CA LEU A 8 -10.50 7.33 4.46
C LEU A 8 -9.13 7.81 4.95
N ASP A 9 -9.13 8.60 6.02
CA ASP A 9 -7.91 8.92 6.73
C ASP A 9 -7.70 7.91 7.87
N ASP A 10 -6.86 6.90 7.65
CA ASP A 10 -6.66 5.79 8.57
C ASP A 10 -5.45 6.08 9.49
N PRO A 11 -5.67 6.56 10.74
CA PRO A 11 -4.58 7.07 11.56
C PRO A 11 -3.75 5.96 12.20
N THR A 12 -4.22 4.70 12.16
CA THR A 12 -3.58 3.59 12.87
C THR A 12 -2.42 3.03 12.03
N PRO A 13 -1.17 3.08 12.53
CA PRO A 13 -0.05 2.48 11.82
C PRO A 13 -0.19 0.95 11.80
N ARG A 14 0.01 0.33 10.63
CA ARG A 14 -0.09 -1.13 10.45
C ARG A 14 1.12 -1.73 9.74
N PRO A 15 1.38 -3.04 9.93
CA PRO A 15 2.38 -3.75 9.14
C PRO A 15 2.06 -3.72 7.65
N GLY A 16 3.09 -3.72 6.82
CA GLY A 16 2.95 -3.73 5.36
C GLY A 16 1.95 -4.75 4.82
N PRO A 17 2.02 -6.03 5.20
CA PRO A 17 1.07 -7.04 4.73
C PRO A 17 -0.40 -6.70 5.04
N LEU A 18 -0.68 -6.10 6.21
CA LEU A 18 -2.04 -5.73 6.59
C LEU A 18 -2.51 -4.48 5.83
N ASN A 19 -1.63 -3.52 5.57
CA ASN A 19 -1.96 -2.38 4.70
C ASN A 19 -2.33 -2.85 3.29
N MET A 20 -1.56 -3.80 2.74
CA MET A 20 -1.89 -4.41 1.44
C MET A 20 -3.23 -5.14 1.52
N ALA A 21 -3.46 -6.02 2.51
CA ALA A 21 -4.74 -6.73 2.62
C ALA A 21 -5.96 -5.78 2.71
N ILE A 22 -5.84 -4.64 3.40
CA ILE A 22 -6.91 -3.63 3.47
C ILE A 22 -7.17 -3.02 2.09
N ASP A 23 -6.11 -2.62 1.39
CA ASP A 23 -6.22 -2.06 0.04
C ASP A 23 -6.90 -3.06 -0.93
N GLU A 24 -6.68 -4.37 -0.75
CA GLU A 24 -7.23 -5.43 -1.61
C GLU A 24 -8.73 -5.56 -1.40
N VAL A 25 -9.13 -5.61 -0.13
CA VAL A 25 -10.53 -5.70 0.27
C VAL A 25 -11.29 -4.45 -0.15
N LEU A 26 -10.69 -3.26 0.01
CA LEU A 26 -11.29 -2.00 -0.44
C LEU A 26 -11.46 -1.99 -1.95
N LEU A 27 -10.43 -2.40 -2.71
CA LEU A 27 -10.51 -2.48 -4.16
C LEU A 27 -11.61 -3.44 -4.62
N GLY A 28 -11.71 -4.63 -4.02
CA GLY A 28 -12.72 -5.63 -4.37
C GLY A 28 -14.15 -5.27 -3.95
N ARG A 29 -14.34 -4.28 -3.07
CA ARG A 29 -15.66 -3.88 -2.54
C ARG A 29 -16.07 -2.45 -2.90
N ALA A 30 -15.20 -1.68 -3.53
CA ALA A 30 -15.45 -0.29 -3.88
C ALA A 30 -16.63 -0.18 -4.85
N ARG A 31 -17.67 0.58 -4.45
CA ARG A 31 -18.80 0.99 -5.31
C ARG A 31 -18.69 2.43 -5.78
N SER A 32 -18.01 3.27 -4.99
CA SER A 32 -17.61 4.64 -5.33
C SER A 32 -16.08 4.70 -5.35
N ALA A 33 -15.50 5.82 -5.80
CA ALA A 33 -14.06 6.01 -5.65
C ALA A 33 -13.69 6.15 -4.17
N ILE A 34 -12.60 5.51 -3.75
CA ILE A 34 -12.09 5.56 -2.38
C ILE A 34 -10.66 6.07 -2.44
N LEU A 35 -10.37 7.16 -1.73
CA LEU A 35 -9.01 7.63 -1.44
C LEU A 35 -8.68 7.28 0.01
N ARG A 36 -7.69 6.40 0.21
CA ARG A 36 -7.22 6.02 1.54
C ARG A 36 -5.83 6.57 1.79
N PHE A 37 -5.65 7.26 2.91
CA PHE A 37 -4.35 7.60 3.49
C PHE A 37 -4.04 6.62 4.63
N TYR A 38 -2.84 6.04 4.67
CA TYR A 38 -2.47 5.07 5.69
C TYR A 38 -1.02 5.19 6.13
N ARG A 39 -0.71 4.60 7.30
CA ARG A 39 0.60 4.67 7.95
C ARG A 39 1.22 3.29 8.14
N TRP A 40 2.53 3.28 8.24
CA TRP A 40 3.34 2.08 8.46
C TRP A 40 3.72 1.95 9.92
N SER A 41 3.53 0.78 10.52
CA SER A 41 3.85 0.54 11.94
C SER A 41 5.36 0.50 12.24
N ALA A 42 6.19 0.40 11.19
CA ALA A 42 7.64 0.43 11.27
C ALA A 42 8.23 0.86 9.91
N PRO A 43 9.48 1.36 9.86
CA PRO A 43 10.20 1.54 8.60
C PRO A 43 10.16 0.27 7.76
N SER A 44 9.64 0.39 6.55
CA SER A 44 9.30 -0.76 5.70
C SER A 44 9.78 -0.54 4.27
N VAL A 45 9.94 -1.62 3.52
CA VAL A 45 10.20 -1.59 2.08
C VAL A 45 9.09 -2.36 1.38
N SER A 46 8.43 -1.70 0.43
CA SER A 46 7.49 -2.37 -0.45
C SER A 46 8.08 -2.53 -1.85
N PHE A 47 7.80 -3.65 -2.50
CA PHE A 47 8.33 -3.94 -3.84
C PHE A 47 7.21 -4.39 -4.78
N GLY A 48 7.35 -4.06 -6.06
CA GLY A 48 6.35 -4.37 -7.07
C GLY A 48 6.24 -5.86 -7.37
N TYR A 49 5.13 -6.24 -7.99
CA TYR A 49 4.74 -7.61 -8.26
C TYR A 49 5.82 -8.44 -8.98
N PHE A 50 6.50 -7.83 -9.96
CA PHE A 50 7.52 -8.48 -10.80
C PHE A 50 8.95 -8.39 -10.24
N VAL A 51 9.16 -7.67 -9.12
CA VAL A 51 10.47 -7.57 -8.47
C VAL A 51 10.71 -8.84 -7.65
N SER A 52 11.93 -9.40 -7.76
CA SER A 52 12.29 -10.60 -7.01
C SER A 52 12.41 -10.31 -5.51
N PHE A 53 12.10 -11.30 -4.67
CA PHE A 53 12.22 -11.11 -3.22
C PHE A 53 13.70 -10.92 -2.79
N SER A 54 14.63 -11.58 -3.47
CA SER A 54 16.07 -11.41 -3.23
C SER A 54 16.53 -9.99 -3.49
N GLU A 55 16.15 -9.40 -4.63
CA GLU A 55 16.46 -8.01 -4.97
C GLU A 55 15.85 -7.03 -3.96
N ALA A 56 14.61 -7.28 -3.52
CA ALA A 56 13.98 -6.49 -2.47
C ALA A 56 14.74 -6.57 -1.13
N CYS A 57 15.27 -7.75 -0.77
CA CYS A 57 16.02 -7.95 0.47
C CYS A 57 17.37 -7.23 0.47
N GLU A 58 18.05 -7.14 -0.68
CA GLU A 58 19.31 -6.39 -0.81
C GLU A 58 19.13 -4.92 -0.44
N ILE A 59 18.00 -4.32 -0.82
CA ILE A 59 17.67 -2.92 -0.51
C ILE A 59 17.10 -2.78 0.92
N ALA A 60 16.29 -3.74 1.36
CA ALA A 60 15.56 -3.64 2.62
C ALA A 60 16.45 -3.64 3.87
N SER A 61 17.66 -4.22 3.79
CA SER A 61 18.51 -4.43 4.96
C SER A 61 17.71 -5.12 6.08
N ASN A 62 17.49 -4.47 7.22
CA ASN A 62 16.73 -5.00 8.36
C ASN A 62 15.27 -4.52 8.43
N ARG A 63 14.77 -3.82 7.40
CA ARG A 63 13.40 -3.27 7.38
C ARG A 63 12.39 -4.35 7.00
N ALA A 64 11.15 -4.21 7.49
CA ALA A 64 10.08 -5.12 7.11
C ALA A 64 9.78 -5.02 5.61
N THR A 65 9.66 -6.16 4.92
CA THR A 65 9.42 -6.21 3.47
C THR A 65 8.01 -6.67 3.13
N VAL A 66 7.39 -6.06 2.12
CA VAL A 66 6.08 -6.49 1.61
C VAL A 66 6.00 -6.39 0.08
N ARG A 67 5.43 -7.39 -0.58
CA ARG A 67 5.12 -7.33 -2.01
C ARG A 67 3.78 -6.63 -2.23
N ARG A 68 3.72 -5.69 -3.16
CA ARG A 68 2.47 -5.09 -3.66
C ARG A 68 1.95 -5.91 -4.84
N TRP A 69 0.63 -6.01 -5.02
CA TRP A 69 0.07 -6.63 -6.24
C TRP A 69 0.20 -5.76 -7.49
N THR A 70 0.58 -4.49 -7.32
CA THR A 70 0.87 -3.57 -8.44
C THR A 70 2.32 -3.73 -8.91
N GLY A 71 2.60 -3.30 -10.14
CA GLY A 71 3.96 -3.25 -10.68
C GLY A 71 4.84 -2.16 -10.04
N GLY A 72 5.86 -1.75 -10.77
CA GLY A 72 6.83 -0.73 -10.34
C GLY A 72 7.99 -1.31 -9.51
N GLY A 73 8.84 -0.42 -9.02
CA GLY A 73 10.08 -0.77 -8.31
C GLY A 73 9.93 -0.95 -6.80
N ILE A 74 11.04 -0.74 -6.10
CA ILE A 74 11.18 -0.85 -4.65
C ILE A 74 11.05 0.54 -4.02
N VAL A 75 10.27 0.66 -2.95
CA VAL A 75 9.96 1.93 -2.26
C VAL A 75 10.19 1.77 -0.76
N SER A 76 10.90 2.72 -0.16
CA SER A 76 11.05 2.80 1.30
C SER A 76 9.94 3.64 1.92
N HIS A 77 9.46 3.21 3.09
CA HIS A 77 8.39 3.85 3.84
C HIS A 77 8.78 4.15 5.29
N GLY A 78 8.17 5.18 5.87
CA GLY A 78 8.28 5.53 7.29
C GLY A 78 7.92 6.99 7.59
N GLU A 79 8.46 7.93 6.82
CA GLU A 79 8.18 9.38 6.94
C GLU A 79 7.39 9.92 5.75
N ASP A 80 7.06 9.07 4.79
CA ASP A 80 6.27 9.39 3.61
C ASP A 80 4.77 9.42 3.92
N LEU A 81 4.04 10.26 3.19
CA LEU A 81 2.59 10.16 3.11
C LEU A 81 2.23 9.04 2.12
N THR A 82 1.74 7.90 2.63
CA THR A 82 1.28 6.80 1.79
C THR A 82 -0.22 6.88 1.57
N TYR A 83 -0.64 6.74 0.32
CA TYR A 83 -2.04 6.71 -0.06
C TYR A 83 -2.30 5.72 -1.20
N SER A 84 -3.57 5.36 -1.36
CA SER A 84 -4.07 4.53 -2.44
C SER A 84 -5.42 5.04 -2.90
N ILE A 85 -5.69 4.96 -4.20
CA ILE A 85 -7.01 5.26 -4.76
C ILE A 85 -7.58 4.01 -5.42
N MET A 86 -8.79 3.63 -5.00
CA MET A 86 -9.55 2.52 -5.56
C MET A 86 -10.70 3.10 -6.36
N ILE A 87 -10.78 2.73 -7.63
CA ILE A 87 -11.88 3.12 -8.50
C ILE A 87 -12.80 1.91 -8.65
N GLY A 88 -13.94 1.96 -7.96
CA GLY A 88 -15.00 0.97 -8.11
C GLY A 88 -15.61 0.99 -9.51
N SER A 89 -16.25 -0.13 -9.87
CA SER A 89 -17.07 -0.29 -11.08
C SER A 89 -18.49 0.21 -10.87
#